data_AF-A0A644WWB6-F1
#
_entry.id   AF-A0A644WWB6-F1
#
_cell.length_a   1.000
_cell.length_b   1.000
_cell.length_c   1.000
_cell.angle_alpha   90.00
_cell.angle_beta   90.00
_cell.angle_gamma   90.00
#
_symmetry.space_group_name_H-M   'P 1'
#
loop_
_entity.id
_entity.type
_entity.pdbx_description
1 polymer ?
#
loop_
_entity_poly.entity_id
_entity_poly.type
_entity_poly.pdbx_seq_one_letter_code
_entity_poly.pdbx_strand_id
1 'polypeptide(L)'
;MMINSGMLHMAAHVLAKELPKAYRDGMKEADAEEIEEIVNTHAIGAAAAGLAAGWIPGAGGTAALMASAGFVWSMYYRINKKIGIPLSKTVVKSLGAAVLTNLAGTAMALVGGTILATVLSFTGIGNAASSLIMAGLDYAVVLVSGVIYLKLLIRLFKAGNDPSDMSVEDLKSAANHVIQAEDVNQMLQNAKDSYKAAYKSGKITGKESVTLENDDE
;
A
#
# COMPACT_ATOMS: atom_id res chain seq x y z
N MET A 1 4.69 14.88 0.45
CA MET A 1 3.57 15.40 -0.38
C MET A 1 2.39 14.44 -0.29
N MET A 2 1.22 14.88 0.19
CA MET A 2 0.10 13.97 0.52
C MET A 2 -1.06 14.02 -0.46
N ILE A 3 -1.51 12.87 -0.97
CA ILE A 3 -2.81 12.72 -1.62
C ILE A 3 -3.81 12.45 -0.49
N ASN A 4 -4.76 13.37 -0.28
CA ASN A 4 -5.67 13.29 0.86
C ASN A 4 -6.53 12.03 0.73
N SER A 5 -6.34 11.08 1.64
CA SER A 5 -7.08 9.83 1.72
C SER A 5 -7.69 9.75 3.12
N GLY A 6 -8.98 10.07 3.23
CA GLY A 6 -9.68 10.10 4.52
C GLY A 6 -9.61 8.77 5.28
N MET A 7 -9.52 7.63 4.56
CA MET A 7 -9.31 6.30 5.16
C MET A 7 -7.92 6.12 5.78
N LEU A 8 -6.87 6.65 5.13
CA LEU A 8 -5.51 6.59 5.64
C LEU A 8 -5.36 7.50 6.86
N HIS A 9 -5.86 8.73 6.75
CA HIS A 9 -5.84 9.71 7.84
C HIS A 9 -6.50 9.17 9.11
N MET A 10 -7.71 8.63 8.95
CA MET A 10 -8.44 8.00 10.05
C MET A 10 -7.70 6.79 10.63
N ALA A 11 -7.14 5.90 9.81
CA ALA A 11 -6.42 4.73 10.30
C ALA A 11 -5.15 5.12 11.07
N ALA A 12 -4.37 6.07 10.58
CA ALA A 12 -3.16 6.54 11.27
C ALA A 12 -3.50 7.18 12.64
N HIS A 13 -4.50 8.06 12.67
CA HIS A 13 -4.93 8.73 13.90
C HIS A 13 -5.54 7.77 14.92
N VAL A 14 -6.31 6.76 14.47
CA VAL A 14 -6.81 5.73 15.37
C VAL A 14 -5.65 4.87 15.89
N LEU A 15 -4.69 4.47 15.05
CA LEU A 15 -3.53 3.72 15.52
C LEU A 15 -2.77 4.47 16.62
N ALA A 16 -2.46 5.75 16.40
CA ALA A 16 -1.77 6.58 17.39
C ALA A 16 -2.49 6.59 18.75
N LYS A 17 -3.83 6.63 18.74
CA LYS A 17 -4.68 6.58 19.95
C LYS A 17 -4.73 5.21 20.62
N GLU A 18 -4.47 4.13 19.89
CA GLU A 18 -4.61 2.75 20.36
C GLU A 18 -3.26 2.12 20.74
N LEU A 19 -2.13 2.79 20.44
CA LEU A 19 -0.79 2.28 20.79
C LEU A 19 -0.68 1.98 22.30
N PRO A 20 -0.20 0.80 22.73
CA PRO A 20 0.09 0.54 24.14
C PRO A 20 1.17 1.48 24.70
N LYS A 21 1.17 1.72 26.02
CA LYS A 21 2.17 2.58 26.68
C LYS A 21 3.62 2.17 26.39
N ALA A 22 3.88 0.86 26.29
CA ALA A 22 5.19 0.31 25.95
C ALA A 22 5.74 0.84 24.60
N TYR A 23 4.85 1.22 23.68
CA TYR A 23 5.18 1.81 22.39
C TYR A 23 5.05 3.35 22.37
N ARG A 24 4.62 3.98 23.48
CA ARG A 24 4.44 5.43 23.62
C ARG A 24 5.57 6.14 24.35
N ASP A 25 6.33 5.45 25.20
CA ASP A 25 7.27 6.09 26.16
C ASP A 25 8.47 6.83 25.51
N GLY A 26 8.60 6.82 24.18
CA GLY A 26 9.59 7.59 23.41
C GLY A 26 9.06 8.77 22.58
N MET A 27 7.74 9.02 22.47
CA MET A 27 7.20 10.07 21.59
C MET A 27 5.87 10.67 22.09
N LYS A 28 5.68 11.98 21.84
CA LYS A 28 4.34 12.60 21.77
C LYS A 28 3.55 11.84 20.72
N GLU A 29 2.35 11.35 21.08
CA GLU A 29 1.34 10.76 20.18
C GLU A 29 1.89 10.38 18.81
N ALA A 30 2.47 9.17 18.67
CA ALA A 30 3.20 8.73 17.46
C ALA A 30 2.65 9.40 16.19
N ASP A 31 3.41 10.35 15.67
CA ASP A 31 2.93 11.40 14.77
C ASP A 31 2.15 10.80 13.60
N ALA A 32 0.83 10.86 13.70
CA ALA A 32 -0.05 10.20 12.74
C ALA A 32 0.23 10.72 11.32
N GLU A 33 0.62 11.99 11.20
CA GLU A 33 1.04 12.61 9.95
C GLU A 33 2.29 11.95 9.37
N GLU A 34 3.27 11.56 10.20
CA GLU A 34 4.46 10.83 9.73
C GLU A 34 4.10 9.41 9.27
N ILE A 35 3.15 8.73 9.92
CA ILE A 35 2.65 7.43 9.46
C ILE A 35 1.93 7.57 8.11
N GLU A 36 1.07 8.59 7.97
CA GLU A 36 0.41 8.93 6.71
C GLU A 36 1.42 9.24 5.61
N GLU A 37 2.46 10.01 5.93
CA GLU A 37 3.52 10.35 5.00
C GLU A 37 4.30 9.12 4.56
N ILE A 38 4.64 8.20 5.47
CA ILE A 38 5.29 6.93 5.10
C ILE A 38 4.43 6.17 4.10
N VAL A 39 3.14 5.95 4.39
CA VAL A 39 2.26 5.19 3.50
C VAL A 39 2.11 5.88 2.14
N ASN A 40 1.81 7.17 2.15
CA ASN A 40 1.55 7.91 0.93
C ASN A 40 2.80 8.06 0.05
N THR A 41 3.97 8.24 0.65
CA THR A 41 5.25 8.31 -0.08
C THR A 41 5.51 7.00 -0.82
N HIS A 42 5.39 5.84 -0.17
CA HIS A 42 5.60 4.54 -0.82
C HIS A 42 4.57 4.28 -1.92
N ALA A 43 3.30 4.67 -1.70
CA ALA A 43 2.27 4.53 -2.72
C ALA A 43 2.55 5.37 -3.97
N ILE A 44 2.97 6.64 -3.79
CA ILE A 44 3.39 7.50 -4.90
C ILE A 44 4.63 6.93 -5.60
N GLY A 45 5.62 6.45 -4.83
CA GLY A 45 6.82 5.82 -5.37
C GLY A 45 6.53 4.59 -6.23
N ALA A 46 5.61 3.72 -5.79
CA ALA A 46 5.18 2.56 -6.54
C ALA A 46 4.54 2.96 -7.87
N ALA A 47 3.68 3.97 -7.85
CA ALA A 47 3.03 4.49 -9.04
C ALA A 47 4.02 5.11 -10.04
N ALA A 48 5.00 5.88 -9.54
CA ALA A 48 6.05 6.46 -10.37
C ALA A 48 6.96 5.38 -10.96
N ALA A 49 7.30 4.34 -10.20
CA ALA A 49 8.01 3.17 -10.71
C ALA A 49 7.22 2.44 -11.79
N GLY A 50 5.90 2.26 -11.60
CA GLY A 50 4.99 1.69 -12.60
C GLY A 50 4.92 2.52 -13.88
N LEU A 51 4.88 3.86 -13.77
CA LEU A 51 4.95 4.76 -14.94
C LEU A 51 6.29 4.62 -15.69
N ALA A 52 7.40 4.53 -14.95
CA ALA A 52 8.74 4.47 -15.52
C ALA A 52 9.06 3.11 -16.17
N ALA A 53 8.54 2.01 -15.63
CA ALA A 53 8.81 0.66 -16.11
C ALA A 53 8.19 0.37 -17.49
N GLY A 54 7.17 1.13 -17.89
CA GLY A 54 6.44 0.91 -19.14
C GLY A 54 5.54 -0.34 -19.08
N TRP A 55 4.35 -0.24 -19.66
CA TRP A 55 3.37 -1.33 -19.65
C TRP A 55 3.62 -2.37 -20.74
N ILE A 56 3.51 -3.67 -20.40
CA ILE A 56 3.59 -4.80 -21.35
C ILE A 56 2.24 -5.56 -21.38
N PRO A 57 1.47 -5.51 -22.48
CA PRO A 57 0.22 -6.27 -22.61
C PRO A 57 0.41 -7.80 -22.49
N GLY A 58 -0.60 -8.51 -21.98
CA GLY A 58 -0.63 -9.97 -21.89
C GLY A 58 -0.04 -10.53 -20.59
N ALA A 59 1.23 -10.23 -20.30
CA ALA A 59 1.94 -10.70 -19.09
C ALA A 59 1.96 -9.67 -17.93
N GLY A 60 1.72 -8.38 -18.21
CA GLY A 60 2.13 -7.28 -17.35
C GLY A 60 1.23 -6.90 -16.17
N GLY A 61 -0.02 -7.35 -16.08
CA GLY A 61 -0.93 -6.90 -15.02
C GLY A 61 -0.53 -7.36 -13.63
N THR A 62 -0.50 -8.69 -13.43
CA THR A 62 -0.11 -9.28 -12.15
C THR A 62 1.38 -9.07 -11.87
N ALA A 63 2.25 -9.17 -12.89
CA ALA A 63 3.68 -8.94 -12.72
C ALA A 63 4.00 -7.49 -12.30
N ALA A 64 3.31 -6.49 -12.87
CA ALA A 64 3.47 -5.09 -12.46
C ALA A 64 3.00 -4.87 -11.01
N LEU A 65 1.86 -5.44 -10.61
CA LEU A 65 1.41 -5.38 -9.22
C LEU A 65 2.40 -6.05 -8.26
N MET A 66 3.01 -7.16 -8.66
CA MET A 66 4.02 -7.83 -7.85
C MET A 66 5.31 -7.00 -7.71
N ALA A 67 5.61 -6.10 -8.66
CA ALA A 67 6.70 -5.13 -8.49
C ALA A 67 6.45 -4.16 -7.33
N SER A 68 5.19 -3.99 -6.88
CA SER A 68 4.85 -3.22 -5.69
C SER A 68 5.24 -3.90 -4.37
N ALA A 69 5.67 -5.17 -4.38
CA ALA A 69 6.06 -5.90 -3.17
C ALA A 69 7.15 -5.15 -2.38
N GLY A 70 8.16 -4.62 -3.07
CA GLY A 70 9.24 -3.81 -2.51
C GLY A 70 8.71 -2.64 -1.67
N PHE A 71 7.77 -1.91 -2.25
CA PHE A 71 7.14 -0.75 -1.60
C PHE A 71 6.29 -1.16 -0.40
N VAL A 72 5.53 -2.26 -0.48
CA VAL A 72 4.69 -2.74 0.64
C VAL A 72 5.52 -3.13 1.85
N TRP A 73 6.53 -3.98 1.68
CA TRP A 73 7.30 -4.45 2.84
C TRP A 73 8.19 -3.33 3.42
N SER A 74 8.78 -2.48 2.57
CA SER A 74 9.57 -1.33 3.02
C SER A 74 8.72 -0.33 3.80
N MET A 75 7.48 -0.08 3.35
CA MET A 75 6.50 0.75 4.06
C MET A 75 6.15 0.18 5.43
N TYR A 76 5.82 -1.11 5.52
CA TYR A 76 5.50 -1.77 6.80
C TYR A 76 6.68 -1.71 7.77
N TYR A 77 7.90 -1.94 7.28
CA TYR A 77 9.11 -1.87 8.09
C TYR A 77 9.32 -0.46 8.67
N ARG A 78 9.12 0.60 7.86
CA ARG A 78 9.24 1.98 8.33
C ARG A 78 8.15 2.37 9.32
N ILE A 79 6.92 1.91 9.11
CA ILE A 79 5.83 2.07 10.10
C ILE A 79 6.24 1.45 11.42
N ASN A 80 6.70 0.18 11.43
CA ASN A 80 7.15 -0.52 12.63
C ASN A 80 8.29 0.19 13.35
N LYS A 81 9.31 0.62 12.58
CA LYS A 81 10.43 1.37 13.14
C LYS A 81 9.98 2.69 13.76
N LYS A 82 8.99 3.35 13.14
CA LYS A 82 8.42 4.60 13.64
C LYS A 82 7.67 4.40 14.96
N ILE A 83 6.87 3.35 15.09
CA ILE A 83 6.08 3.07 16.30
C ILE A 83 6.80 2.21 17.34
N GLY A 84 8.01 1.75 17.04
CA GLY A 84 8.84 0.96 17.95
C GLY A 84 8.49 -0.53 18.03
N ILE A 85 7.72 -1.08 17.09
CA ILE A 85 7.42 -2.53 17.07
C ILE A 85 8.60 -3.29 16.46
N PRO A 86 9.19 -4.27 17.16
CA PRO A 86 10.39 -4.98 16.72
C PRO A 86 10.07 -6.16 15.78
N LEU A 87 9.30 -5.96 14.71
CA LEU A 87 9.09 -7.03 13.72
C LEU A 87 10.33 -7.21 12.83
N SER A 88 10.75 -8.46 12.65
CA SER A 88 11.86 -8.78 11.74
C SER A 88 11.50 -8.50 10.28
N LYS A 89 12.50 -8.17 9.46
CA LYS A 89 12.32 -7.97 8.01
C LYS A 89 11.64 -9.16 7.35
N THR A 90 11.98 -10.39 7.75
CA THR A 90 11.37 -11.63 7.22
C THR A 90 9.87 -11.69 7.49
N VAL A 91 9.44 -11.37 8.73
CA VAL A 91 8.02 -11.31 9.10
C VAL A 91 7.31 -10.25 8.26
N VAL A 92 7.89 -9.06 8.15
CA VAL A 92 7.33 -7.94 7.39
C VAL A 92 7.19 -8.27 5.90
N LYS A 93 8.22 -8.85 5.27
CA LYS A 93 8.19 -9.29 3.87
C LYS A 93 7.11 -10.34 3.63
N SER A 94 7.03 -11.33 4.52
CA SER A 94 6.06 -12.42 4.41
C SER A 94 4.62 -11.94 4.57
N LEU A 95 4.39 -11.04 5.53
CA LEU A 95 3.08 -10.41 5.75
C LEU A 95 2.71 -9.49 4.58
N GLY A 96 3.64 -8.66 4.13
CA GLY A 96 3.45 -7.79 2.97
C GLY A 96 3.08 -8.56 1.71
N ALA A 97 3.78 -9.66 1.42
CA ALA A 97 3.48 -10.54 0.29
C ALA A 97 2.08 -11.17 0.39
N ALA A 98 1.67 -11.60 1.59
CA ALA A 98 0.35 -12.17 1.82
C ALA A 98 -0.77 -11.13 1.61
N VAL A 99 -0.62 -9.91 2.15
CA VAL A 99 -1.57 -8.82 1.92
C VAL A 99 -1.62 -8.46 0.44
N LEU A 100 -0.46 -8.28 -0.19
CA LEU A 100 -0.36 -7.94 -1.61
C LEU A 100 -1.06 -8.98 -2.50
N THR A 101 -0.84 -10.27 -2.25
CA THR A 101 -1.48 -11.36 -3.01
C THR A 101 -3.00 -11.29 -2.92
N ASN A 102 -3.54 -11.04 -1.72
CA ASN A 102 -4.99 -10.90 -1.53
C ASN A 102 -5.55 -9.67 -2.25
N LEU A 103 -4.86 -8.53 -2.18
CA LEU A 103 -5.29 -7.30 -2.85
C LEU A 103 -5.14 -7.37 -4.38
N ALA A 104 -4.13 -8.08 -4.89
CA ALA A 104 -3.83 -8.15 -6.31
C ALA A 104 -4.97 -8.77 -7.11
N GLY A 105 -5.61 -9.83 -6.60
CA GLY A 105 -6.77 -10.44 -7.25
C GLY A 105 -7.92 -9.44 -7.44
N THR A 106 -8.24 -8.69 -6.38
CA THR A 106 -9.27 -7.65 -6.39
C THR A 106 -8.90 -6.46 -7.28
N ALA A 107 -7.64 -6.00 -7.20
CA ALA A 107 -7.13 -4.91 -8.02
C ALA A 107 -7.18 -5.22 -9.52
N MET A 108 -6.84 -6.45 -9.91
CA MET A 108 -6.93 -6.88 -11.31
C MET A 108 -8.36 -6.91 -11.84
N ALA A 109 -9.34 -7.27 -10.99
CA ALA A 109 -10.75 -7.19 -11.36
C ALA A 109 -11.19 -5.75 -11.67
N LEU A 110 -10.66 -4.74 -10.96
CA LEU A 110 -10.98 -3.31 -11.18
C LEU A 110 -10.51 -2.76 -12.53
N VAL A 111 -9.60 -3.45 -13.22
CA VAL A 111 -9.08 -3.03 -14.53
C VAL A 111 -9.46 -3.99 -15.66
N GLY A 112 -9.99 -5.18 -15.34
CA GLY A 112 -10.29 -6.27 -16.26
C GLY A 112 -11.28 -5.95 -17.40
N GLY A 113 -12.12 -4.91 -17.26
CA GLY A 113 -12.99 -4.43 -18.34
C GLY A 113 -12.42 -3.29 -19.19
N THR A 114 -11.76 -2.32 -18.56
CA THR A 114 -11.21 -1.12 -19.22
C THR A 114 -9.94 -1.37 -20.03
N ILE A 115 -9.12 -2.33 -19.63
CA ILE A 115 -7.89 -2.67 -20.35
C ILE A 115 -8.21 -3.42 -21.65
N LEU A 116 -9.22 -4.29 -21.69
CA LEU A 116 -9.59 -5.00 -22.91
C LEU A 116 -9.96 -4.02 -24.05
N ALA A 117 -10.77 -2.99 -23.77
CA ALA A 117 -11.15 -1.99 -24.77
C ALA A 117 -9.99 -1.08 -25.23
N THR A 118 -9.04 -0.79 -24.34
CA THR A 118 -7.88 0.08 -24.63
C THR A 118 -6.74 -0.70 -25.30
N VAL A 119 -6.66 -2.01 -25.08
CA VAL A 119 -5.69 -2.93 -25.71
C VAL A 119 -6.17 -3.36 -27.10
N LEU A 120 -7.48 -3.51 -27.32
CA LEU A 120 -8.04 -3.81 -28.64
C LEU A 120 -7.88 -2.67 -29.65
N SER A 121 -7.44 -1.48 -29.22
CA SER A 121 -7.37 -0.30 -30.09
C SER A 121 -6.01 -0.05 -30.78
N PHE A 122 -4.84 -0.57 -30.37
CA PHE A 122 -3.58 -0.22 -31.08
C PHE A 122 -2.42 -1.24 -31.07
N THR A 123 -1.85 -1.39 -32.27
CA THR A 123 -0.53 -1.92 -32.63
C THR A 123 0.61 -1.03 -32.09
N GLY A 124 1.47 -1.55 -31.21
CA GLY A 124 2.81 -0.99 -30.92
C GLY A 124 2.87 0.24 -30.00
N ILE A 125 3.67 0.12 -28.92
CA ILE A 125 4.13 1.16 -27.98
C ILE A 125 3.02 1.79 -27.09
N GLY A 126 3.22 1.67 -25.77
CA GLY A 126 2.28 1.95 -24.69
C GLY A 126 1.55 3.30 -24.76
N ASN A 127 0.21 3.23 -24.73
CA ASN A 127 -0.66 4.38 -24.54
C ASN A 127 -0.44 4.99 -23.14
N ALA A 128 -0.10 6.28 -23.06
CA ALA A 128 0.06 7.00 -21.80
C ALA A 128 -1.16 6.88 -20.85
N ALA A 129 -2.37 6.70 -21.41
CA ALA A 129 -3.57 6.43 -20.64
C ALA A 129 -3.52 5.06 -19.92
N SER A 130 -3.00 4.01 -20.59
CA SER A 130 -2.83 2.68 -19.99
C SER A 130 -1.79 2.70 -18.88
N SER A 131 -0.65 3.37 -19.10
CA SER A 131 0.37 3.55 -18.07
C SER A 131 -0.17 4.29 -16.85
N LEU A 132 -0.97 5.36 -17.06
CA LEU A 132 -1.60 6.09 -15.95
C LEU A 132 -2.63 5.25 -15.19
N ILE A 133 -3.39 4.38 -15.88
CA ILE A 133 -4.33 3.46 -15.21
C ILE A 133 -3.57 2.50 -14.30
N MET A 134 -2.46 1.92 -14.79
CA MET A 134 -1.66 0.96 -14.03
C MET A 134 -0.91 1.62 -12.88
N ALA A 135 -0.33 2.79 -13.09
CA ALA A 135 0.28 3.57 -12.01
C ALA A 135 -0.72 3.92 -10.91
N GLY A 136 -1.96 4.26 -11.29
CA GLY A 136 -3.04 4.45 -10.33
C GLY A 136 -3.40 3.16 -9.59
N LEU A 137 -3.23 1.99 -10.20
CA LEU A 137 -3.44 0.70 -9.56
C LEU A 137 -2.31 0.34 -8.59
N ASP A 138 -1.04 0.58 -8.96
CA ASP A 138 0.12 0.41 -8.08
C ASP A 138 0.01 1.32 -6.86
N TYR A 139 -0.33 2.60 -7.08
CA TYR A 139 -0.66 3.53 -6.00
C TYR A 139 -1.74 2.95 -5.08
N ALA A 140 -2.85 2.52 -5.66
CA ALA A 140 -4.00 2.04 -4.89
C ALA A 140 -3.65 0.81 -4.06
N VAL A 141 -2.96 -0.16 -4.64
CA VAL A 141 -2.58 -1.39 -3.95
C VAL A 141 -1.64 -1.11 -2.79
N VAL A 142 -0.62 -0.26 -2.96
CA VAL A 142 0.31 0.08 -1.87
C VAL A 142 -0.38 0.91 -0.79
N LEU A 143 -1.19 1.91 -1.17
CA LEU A 143 -1.95 2.71 -0.22
C LEU A 143 -2.91 1.85 0.62
N VAL A 144 -3.70 1.00 -0.04
CA VAL A 144 -4.67 0.11 0.61
C VAL A 144 -3.94 -0.90 1.49
N SER A 145 -2.79 -1.45 1.04
CA SER A 145 -1.93 -2.30 1.89
C SER A 145 -1.54 -1.59 3.18
N GLY A 146 -1.14 -0.32 3.09
CA GLY A 146 -0.82 0.51 4.26
C GLY A 146 -2.01 0.63 5.20
N VAL A 147 -3.19 0.96 4.69
CA VAL A 147 -4.40 1.08 5.54
C VAL A 147 -4.79 -0.25 6.18
N ILE A 148 -4.72 -1.37 5.45
CA ILE A 148 -4.96 -2.71 6.01
C ILE A 148 -3.96 -3.01 7.12
N TYR A 149 -2.69 -2.65 6.96
CA TYR A 149 -1.68 -2.86 7.97
C TYR A 149 -1.92 -2.04 9.24
N LEU A 150 -2.29 -0.77 9.10
CA LEU A 150 -2.67 0.07 10.25
C LEU A 150 -3.88 -0.51 10.98
N LYS A 151 -4.91 -0.95 10.24
CA LYS A 151 -6.11 -1.61 10.80
C LYS A 151 -5.80 -2.93 11.49
N LEU A 152 -4.85 -3.71 10.97
CA LEU A 152 -4.32 -4.90 11.63
C LEU A 152 -3.74 -4.52 12.99
N LEU A 153 -2.80 -3.58 13.04
CA LEU A 153 -2.16 -3.16 14.29
C LEU A 153 -3.19 -2.63 15.30
N ILE A 154 -4.12 -1.79 14.87
CA ILE A 154 -5.24 -1.30 15.71
C ILE A 154 -6.01 -2.47 16.33
N ARG A 155 -6.36 -3.47 15.52
CA ARG A 155 -7.13 -4.63 15.98
C ARG A 155 -6.35 -5.45 17.00
N LEU A 156 -5.06 -5.67 16.77
CA LEU A 156 -4.19 -6.41 17.70
C LEU A 156 -4.08 -5.69 19.03
N PHE A 157 -3.78 -4.38 19.00
CA PHE A 157 -3.64 -3.59 20.22
C PHE A 157 -4.95 -3.46 21.01
N LYS A 158 -6.09 -3.30 20.33
CA LYS A 158 -7.41 -3.33 20.99
C LYS A 158 -7.72 -4.65 21.66
N ALA A 159 -7.21 -5.75 21.11
CA ALA A 159 -7.34 -7.09 21.68
C ALA A 159 -6.31 -7.38 22.79
N GLY A 160 -5.38 -6.45 23.06
CA GLY A 160 -4.29 -6.66 24.02
C GLY A 160 -3.18 -7.58 23.51
N ASN A 161 -3.14 -7.85 22.20
CA ASN A 161 -2.11 -8.69 21.60
C ASN A 161 -0.94 -7.84 21.11
N ASP A 162 0.27 -8.24 21.48
CA ASP A 162 1.48 -7.66 20.92
C ASP A 162 1.84 -8.36 19.59
N PRO A 163 1.91 -7.64 18.45
CA PRO A 163 2.32 -8.22 17.18
C PRO A 163 3.72 -8.85 17.21
N SER A 164 4.63 -8.46 18.12
CA SER A 164 5.96 -9.09 18.23
C SER A 164 5.92 -10.51 18.79
N ASP A 165 4.85 -10.86 19.51
CA ASP A 165 4.71 -12.15 20.17
C ASP A 165 3.91 -13.15 19.33
N MET A 166 3.38 -12.70 18.19
CA MET A 166 2.56 -13.51 17.29
C MET A 166 3.40 -14.21 16.22
N SER A 167 2.98 -15.41 15.82
CA SER A 167 3.55 -16.07 14.65
C SER A 167 3.23 -15.29 13.37
N VAL A 168 4.05 -15.46 12.33
CA VAL A 168 3.80 -14.82 11.04
C VAL A 168 2.51 -15.35 10.40
N GLU A 169 2.13 -16.59 10.65
CA GLU A 169 0.87 -17.22 10.24
C GLU A 169 -0.33 -16.54 10.91
N ASP A 170 -0.25 -16.27 12.21
CA ASP A 170 -1.31 -15.58 12.95
C ASP A 170 -1.47 -14.14 12.47
N LEU A 171 -0.36 -13.44 12.21
CA LEU A 171 -0.39 -12.08 11.64
C LEU A 171 -1.03 -12.07 10.26
N LYS A 172 -0.72 -13.04 9.39
CA LYS A 172 -1.35 -13.18 8.06
C LYS A 172 -2.84 -13.46 8.18
N SER A 173 -3.23 -14.35 9.08
CA SER A 173 -4.63 -14.69 9.34
C SER A 173 -5.42 -13.46 9.83
N ALA A 174 -4.85 -12.72 10.79
CA ALA A 174 -5.43 -11.49 11.28
C ALA A 174 -5.55 -10.42 10.19
N ALA A 175 -4.53 -10.26 9.33
CA ALA A 175 -4.57 -9.35 8.20
C ALA A 175 -5.65 -9.74 7.20
N ASN A 176 -5.79 -11.03 6.90
CA ASN A 176 -6.84 -11.54 6.02
C ASN A 176 -8.24 -11.27 6.60
N HIS A 177 -8.43 -11.42 7.91
CA HIS A 177 -9.70 -11.03 8.55
C HIS A 177 -9.99 -9.53 8.47
N VAL A 178 -8.96 -8.67 8.48
CA VAL A 178 -9.15 -7.24 8.21
C VAL A 178 -9.57 -7.04 6.76
N ILE A 179 -8.87 -7.63 5.79
CA ILE A 179 -9.21 -7.56 4.36
C ILE A 179 -10.65 -7.99 4.09
N GLN A 180 -11.09 -9.10 4.69
CA GLN A 180 -12.45 -9.63 4.53
C GLN A 180 -13.54 -8.76 5.18
N ALA A 181 -13.18 -7.94 6.16
CA ALA A 181 -14.12 -7.05 6.84
C ALA A 181 -14.28 -5.69 6.13
N GLU A 182 -13.49 -5.42 5.10
CA GLU A 182 -13.42 -4.14 4.42
C GLU A 182 -13.97 -4.23 2.99
N ASP A 183 -14.53 -3.13 2.49
CA ASP A 183 -14.84 -3.01 1.06
C ASP A 183 -13.57 -2.64 0.28
N VAL A 184 -12.71 -3.63 0.11
CA VAL A 184 -11.41 -3.49 -0.57
C VAL A 184 -11.58 -3.01 -2.01
N ASN A 185 -12.65 -3.42 -2.69
CA ASN A 185 -12.97 -2.95 -4.04
C ASN A 185 -13.14 -1.43 -4.05
N GLN A 186 -14.00 -0.91 -3.17
CA GLN A 186 -14.25 0.53 -3.08
C GLN A 186 -13.01 1.29 -2.63
N MET A 187 -12.24 0.76 -1.67
CA MET A 187 -10.99 1.37 -1.19
C MET A 187 -9.98 1.52 -2.34
N LEU A 188 -9.74 0.45 -3.09
CA LEU A 188 -8.83 0.45 -4.23
C LEU A 188 -9.33 1.41 -5.34
N GLN A 189 -10.63 1.43 -5.63
CA GLN A 189 -11.20 2.34 -6.62
C GLN A 189 -11.00 3.81 -6.21
N ASN A 190 -11.35 4.16 -4.97
CA ASN A 190 -11.20 5.52 -4.43
C ASN A 190 -9.73 5.98 -4.46
N ALA A 191 -8.80 5.10 -4.07
CA ALA A 191 -7.38 5.38 -4.08
C ALA A 191 -6.86 5.62 -5.51
N LYS A 192 -7.21 4.74 -6.45
CA LYS A 192 -6.87 4.87 -7.87
C LYS A 192 -7.37 6.18 -8.46
N ASP A 193 -8.63 6.55 -8.18
CA ASP A 193 -9.25 7.75 -8.73
C ASP A 193 -8.66 9.02 -8.10
N SER A 194 -8.30 8.98 -6.81
CA SER A 194 -7.58 10.06 -6.13
C SER A 194 -6.20 10.32 -6.74
N TYR A 195 -5.46 9.25 -7.06
CA TYR A 195 -4.18 9.35 -7.77
C TYR A 195 -4.35 9.97 -9.15
N LYS A 196 -5.31 9.48 -9.95
CA LYS A 196 -5.58 10.03 -11.29
C LYS A 196 -5.95 11.51 -11.24
N ALA A 197 -6.76 11.93 -10.26
CA ALA A 197 -7.11 13.32 -10.07
C ALA A 197 -5.89 14.17 -9.71
N ALA A 198 -5.06 13.69 -8.77
CA ALA A 198 -3.82 14.36 -8.39
C ALA A 198 -2.87 14.51 -9.60
N TYR A 199 -2.71 13.46 -10.41
CA TYR A 199 -1.85 13.48 -11.61
C TYR A 199 -2.35 14.50 -12.64
N LYS A 200 -3.65 14.48 -12.94
CA LYS A 200 -4.26 15.43 -13.90
C LYS A 200 -4.16 16.88 -13.43
N SER A 201 -4.21 17.12 -12.12
CA SER A 201 -4.07 18.46 -11.54
C SER A 201 -2.61 18.96 -11.48
N GLY A 202 -1.63 18.11 -11.82
CA GLY A 202 -0.21 18.42 -11.65
C GLY A 202 0.28 18.39 -10.20
N LYS A 203 -0.58 17.99 -9.24
CA LYS A 203 -0.20 17.82 -7.84
C LYS A 203 0.84 16.72 -7.68
N ILE A 204 0.76 15.65 -8.47
CA ILE A 204 1.83 14.64 -8.63
C ILE A 204 2.30 14.66 -10.08
N THR A 205 3.58 14.38 -10.29
CA THR A 205 4.27 14.44 -11.58
C THR A 205 4.50 13.06 -12.20
N GLY A 206 4.47 12.00 -11.40
CA GLY A 206 4.82 10.64 -11.82
C GLY A 206 6.32 10.38 -11.90
N LYS A 207 7.16 11.31 -11.43
CA LYS A 207 8.63 11.22 -11.40
C LYS A 207 9.17 11.11 -9.98
N GLU A 208 8.29 11.02 -8.99
CA GLU A 208 8.64 10.90 -7.59
C GLU A 208 9.42 9.60 -7.36
N SER A 209 10.44 9.65 -6.50
CA SER A 209 11.23 8.49 -6.13
C SER A 209 11.14 8.24 -4.63
N VAL A 210 11.29 6.97 -4.24
CA VAL A 210 11.34 6.55 -2.85
C VAL A 210 12.52 5.62 -2.69
N THR A 211 13.37 5.92 -1.71
CA THR A 211 14.41 4.99 -1.29
C THR A 211 13.75 3.83 -0.56
N LEU A 212 13.78 2.64 -1.16
CA LEU A 212 13.37 1.40 -0.53
C LEU A 212 14.46 0.92 0.43
N GLU A 213 14.05 0.21 1.47
CA GLU A 213 15.00 -0.52 2.32
C GLU A 213 15.69 -1.61 1.50
N ASN A 214 17.00 -1.79 1.69
CA ASN A 214 17.79 -2.78 0.95
C ASN A 214 17.62 -4.20 1.54
N ASP A 215 17.83 -5.20 0.69
CA ASP A 215 17.77 -6.62 1.07
C ASP A 215 18.99 -7.09 1.90
N ASP A 216 20.08 -6.31 1.95
CA ASP A 216 21.42 -6.76 2.40
C ASP A 216 21.81 -6.40 3.86
N GLU A 217 20.83 -6.25 4.77
CA GLU A 217 21.12 -6.14 6.23
C GLU A 217 20.20 -7.04 7.06
#